data_AF-A0A920EPB7-F1
#
_entry.id   AF-A0A920EPB7-F1
#
_cell.length_a   1.000
_cell.length_b   1.000
_cell.length_c   1.000
_cell.angle_alpha   90.00
_cell.angle_beta   90.00
_cell.angle_gamma   90.00
#
_symmetry.space_group_name_H-M   'P 1'
#
loop_
_entity.id
_entity.type
_entity.pdbx_description
1 polymer ?
#
loop_
_entity_poly.entity_id
_entity_poly.type
_entity_poly.pdbx_seq_one_letter_code
_entity_poly.pdbx_strand_id
1 'polypeptide(L)'
;MFSLKQIFKQINFAKPGKVLNSKVGIIWCTIAGFTSFISHNGGPPWQIFTLPLGLSKSVFVGTSVLAFSYCNLIKAIPYFMLNQMTLVTLKVSLYLMLPAAIAVFIGVKIIKIIPEKSF
;
A
#
# COMPACT_ATOMS: atom_id res chain seq x y z
N MET A 1 21.11 -10.22 10.62
CA MET A 1 20.75 -11.48 11.32
C MET A 1 19.30 -11.51 11.86
N PHE A 2 18.56 -10.39 11.86
CA PHE A 2 17.17 -10.31 12.37
C PHE A 2 16.09 -10.81 11.39
N SER A 3 16.29 -10.67 10.07
CA SER A 3 15.27 -11.05 9.06
C SER A 3 15.13 -12.56 8.82
N LEU A 4 16.22 -13.33 8.92
CA LEU A 4 16.22 -14.79 8.69
C LEU A 4 15.43 -15.57 9.75
N LYS A 5 15.43 -15.12 11.01
CA LYS A 5 14.63 -15.75 12.09
C LYS A 5 13.13 -15.50 11.95
N GLN A 6 12.72 -14.50 11.17
CA GLN A 6 11.31 -14.16 11.00
C GLN A 6 10.60 -15.09 9.99
N ILE A 7 11.35 -15.71 9.08
CA ILE A 7 10.84 -16.65 8.07
C ILE A 7 10.35 -17.95 8.72
N PHE A 8 10.97 -18.38 9.83
CA PHE A 8 10.63 -19.63 10.53
C PHE A 8 9.64 -19.47 11.70
N LYS A 9 9.17 -18.24 11.98
CA LYS A 9 8.25 -18.01 13.08
C LYS A 9 6.83 -18.37 12.64
N GLN A 10 6.26 -19.40 13.25
CA GLN A 10 4.87 -19.84 13.02
C GLN A 10 3.92 -18.64 12.94
N ILE A 11 3.13 -18.61 11.86
CA ILE A 11 2.04 -17.65 11.67
C ILE A 11 0.99 -17.96 12.73
N ASN A 12 1.09 -17.32 13.89
CA ASN A 12 0.00 -17.30 14.85
C ASN A 12 -1.11 -16.45 14.24
N PHE A 13 -2.14 -17.12 13.74
CA PHE A 13 -3.42 -16.51 13.41
C PHE A 13 -4.02 -16.01 14.72
N ALA A 14 -3.79 -14.72 15.02
CA ALA A 14 -4.44 -14.09 16.16
C ALA A 14 -5.95 -14.21 15.97
N LYS A 15 -6.65 -14.68 17.02
CA LYS A 15 -8.11 -14.65 17.04
C LYS A 15 -8.56 -13.20 16.86
N PRO A 16 -9.50 -12.90 15.94
CA PRO A 16 -9.95 -11.54 15.71
C PRO A 16 -10.45 -10.94 17.02
N GLY A 17 -9.85 -9.80 17.41
CA GLY A 17 -10.17 -9.14 18.69
C GLY A 17 -11.56 -8.48 18.71
N LYS A 18 -12.18 -8.33 17.53
CA LYS A 18 -13.51 -7.73 17.36
C LYS A 18 -14.25 -8.39 16.20
N VAL A 19 -15.56 -8.59 16.35
CA VAL A 19 -16.43 -9.13 15.30
C VAL A 19 -16.50 -8.13 14.14
N LEU A 20 -16.34 -8.62 12.91
CA LEU A 20 -16.41 -7.82 11.69
C LEU A 20 -17.79 -7.17 11.56
N ASN A 21 -17.85 -5.84 11.62
CA ASN A 21 -19.06 -5.11 11.26
C ASN A 21 -19.08 -4.90 9.74
N SER A 22 -19.88 -5.70 9.04
CA SER A 22 -19.96 -5.71 7.58
C SER A 22 -20.31 -4.34 6.98
N LYS A 23 -21.16 -3.55 7.65
CA LYS A 23 -21.54 -2.21 7.14
C LYS A 23 -20.37 -1.23 7.19
N VAL A 24 -19.66 -1.22 8.32
CA VAL A 24 -18.46 -0.39 8.52
C VAL A 24 -17.35 -0.83 7.57
N GLY A 25 -17.18 -2.14 7.35
CA GLY A 25 -16.23 -2.69 6.40
C GLY A 25 -16.50 -2.26 4.96
N ILE A 26 -17.75 -2.33 4.50
CA ILE A 26 -18.12 -1.88 3.15
C ILE A 26 -17.77 -0.41 2.96
N ILE A 27 -18.12 0.45 3.92
CA ILE A 27 -17.86 1.90 3.83
C ILE A 27 -16.35 2.17 3.72
N TRP A 28 -15.56 1.69 4.68
CA TRP A 28 -14.12 2.00 4.72
C TRP A 28 -13.33 1.31 3.61
N CYS A 29 -13.69 0.09 3.21
CA CYS A 29 -13.04 -0.58 2.08
C CYS A 29 -13.37 0.11 0.75
N THR A 30 -14.59 0.64 0.59
CA THR A 30 -14.96 1.43 -0.60
C THR A 30 -14.17 2.74 -0.64
N ILE A 31 -14.09 3.45 0.48
CA ILE A 31 -13.28 4.67 0.59
C ILE A 31 -11.80 4.35 0.31
N ALA A 32 -11.26 3.26 0.85
CA ALA A 32 -9.90 2.80 0.59
C ALA A 32 -9.67 2.53 -0.89
N GLY A 33 -10.58 1.84 -1.57
CA GLY A 33 -10.49 1.58 -3.02
C GLY A 33 -10.52 2.87 -3.84
N PHE A 34 -11.47 3.77 -3.54
CA PHE A 34 -11.63 5.06 -4.21
C PHE A 34 -10.41 5.97 -4.04
N THR A 35 -9.96 6.17 -2.81
CA THR A 35 -8.75 6.96 -2.49
C THR A 35 -7.48 6.34 -3.08
N SER A 36 -7.40 5.01 -3.11
CA SER A 36 -6.32 4.31 -3.81
C SER A 36 -6.32 4.61 -5.31
N PHE A 37 -7.49 4.70 -5.95
CA PHE A 37 -7.59 5.02 -7.37
C PHE A 37 -7.21 6.47 -7.69
N ILE A 38 -7.66 7.45 -6.89
CA ILE A 38 -7.43 8.88 -7.15
C ILE A 38 -6.00 9.30 -6.79
N SER A 39 -5.52 8.98 -5.60
CA SER A 39 -4.27 9.53 -5.06
C SER A 39 -3.23 8.47 -4.70
N HIS A 40 -3.47 7.20 -5.02
CA HIS A 40 -2.64 6.07 -4.58
C HIS A 40 -2.49 5.97 -3.05
N ASN A 41 -3.36 6.61 -2.27
CA ASN A 41 -3.27 6.68 -0.82
C ASN A 41 -4.48 6.02 -0.13
N GLY A 42 -4.79 4.77 -0.52
CA GLY A 42 -5.86 3.98 0.12
C GLY A 42 -5.50 3.38 1.48
N GLY A 43 -4.23 3.51 1.90
CA GLY A 43 -3.70 2.95 3.14
C GLY A 43 -4.39 3.49 4.40
N PRO A 44 -4.55 4.81 4.59
CA PRO A 44 -5.16 5.35 5.81
C PRO A 44 -6.61 4.88 6.03
N PRO A 45 -7.53 4.92 5.03
CA PRO A 45 -8.87 4.35 5.19
C PRO A 45 -8.87 2.85 5.49
N TRP A 46 -7.97 2.09 4.86
CA TRP A 46 -7.79 0.67 5.15
C TRP A 46 -7.35 0.42 6.59
N GLN A 47 -6.43 1.24 7.10
CA GLN A 47 -5.94 1.16 8.49
C GLN A 47 -7.04 1.49 9.50
N ILE A 48 -7.90 2.48 9.22
CA ILE A 48 -9.04 2.82 10.09
C ILE A 48 -9.96 1.60 10.30
N PHE A 49 -10.16 0.80 9.25
CA PHE A 49 -10.96 -0.42 9.33
C PHE A 49 -10.23 -1.60 9.98
N THR A 50 -8.95 -1.80 9.65
CA THR A 50 -8.22 -3.03 9.98
C THR A 50 -7.47 -2.99 11.31
N LEU A 51 -7.04 -1.80 11.78
CA LEU A 51 -6.37 -1.67 13.07
C LEU A 51 -7.24 -2.14 14.25
N PRO A 52 -8.55 -1.80 14.32
CA PRO A 52 -9.42 -2.27 15.41
C PRO A 52 -9.65 -3.79 15.43
N LEU A 53 -9.31 -4.52 14.35
CA LEU A 53 -9.49 -5.98 14.28
C LEU A 53 -8.43 -6.75 15.09
N GLY A 54 -7.36 -6.07 15.53
CA GLY A 54 -6.31 -6.69 16.35
C GLY A 54 -5.54 -7.79 15.63
N LEU A 55 -5.39 -7.69 14.31
CA LEU A 55 -4.69 -8.68 13.49
C LEU A 55 -3.22 -8.78 13.89
N SER A 56 -2.67 -10.00 13.87
CA SER A 56 -1.21 -10.17 14.03
C SER A 56 -0.48 -9.51 12.86
N LYS A 57 0.72 -8.99 13.11
CA LYS A 57 1.50 -8.21 12.13
C LYS A 57 1.61 -8.90 10.77
N SER A 58 1.89 -10.21 10.75
CA SER A 58 2.00 -10.98 9.50
C SER A 58 0.67 -11.11 8.76
N VAL A 59 -0.44 -11.33 9.48
CA VAL A 59 -1.77 -11.41 8.87
C VAL A 59 -2.19 -10.05 8.33
N PHE A 60 -1.98 -8.97 9.09
CA PHE A 60 -2.26 -7.60 8.66
C PHE A 60 -1.51 -7.23 7.37
N VAL A 61 -0.21 -7.49 7.32
CA VAL A 61 0.61 -7.20 6.15
C VAL A 61 0.16 -8.06 4.96
N GLY A 62 -0.05 -9.36 5.17
CA GLY A 62 -0.50 -10.28 4.13
C GLY A 62 -1.87 -9.90 3.53
N THR A 63 -2.85 -9.59 4.38
CA THR A 63 -4.18 -9.18 3.91
C THR A 63 -4.15 -7.84 3.19
N SER A 64 -3.35 -6.88 3.68
CA SER A 64 -3.16 -5.59 3.00
C SER A 64 -2.56 -5.76 1.61
N VAL A 65 -1.53 -6.61 1.47
CA VAL A 65 -0.90 -6.91 0.18
C VAL A 65 -1.90 -7.51 -0.79
N LEU A 66 -2.68 -8.52 -0.36
CA LEU A 66 -3.70 -9.13 -1.21
C LEU A 66 -4.78 -8.11 -1.60
N ALA A 67 -5.33 -7.37 -0.64
CA ALA A 67 -6.39 -6.39 -0.88
C ALA A 67 -5.94 -5.32 -1.88
N PHE A 68 -4.78 -4.69 -1.67
CA PHE A 68 -4.28 -3.66 -2.58
C PHE A 68 -3.80 -4.23 -3.91
N SER A 69 -3.34 -5.48 -3.97
CA SER A 69 -3.03 -6.13 -5.26
C SER A 69 -4.28 -6.27 -6.11
N TYR A 70 -5.39 -6.76 -5.52
CA TYR A 70 -6.69 -6.80 -6.20
C TYR A 70 -7.17 -5.41 -6.61
N CYS A 71 -7.10 -4.42 -5.71
CA CYS A 71 -7.46 -3.05 -6.06
C CYS A 71 -6.65 -2.56 -7.25
N ASN A 72 -5.32 -2.68 -7.22
CA ASN A 72 -4.45 -2.22 -8.31
C ASN A 72 -4.71 -2.96 -9.64
N LEU A 73 -5.02 -4.25 -9.59
CA LEU A 73 -5.41 -5.00 -10.79
C LEU A 73 -6.72 -4.45 -11.37
N ILE A 74 -7.71 -4.17 -10.53
CA ILE A 74 -8.98 -3.54 -10.95
C ILE A 74 -8.72 -2.16 -11.53
N LYS A 75 -7.78 -1.37 -10.99
CA LYS A 75 -7.43 -0.03 -11.52
C LYS A 75 -6.89 -0.06 -12.95
N ALA A 76 -6.33 -1.18 -13.40
CA ALA A 76 -5.82 -1.29 -14.77
C ALA A 76 -6.93 -0.99 -15.79
N ILE A 77 -8.14 -1.50 -15.56
CA ILE A 77 -9.30 -1.32 -16.45
C ILE A 77 -9.64 0.17 -16.67
N PRO A 78 -9.94 0.97 -15.63
CA PRO A 78 -10.23 2.38 -15.80
C PRO A 78 -9.03 3.18 -16.33
N TYR A 79 -7.77 2.79 -16.04
CA TYR A 79 -6.61 3.44 -16.67
C TYR A 79 -6.51 3.18 -18.18
N PHE A 80 -6.89 1.99 -18.64
CA PHE A 80 -7.03 1.71 -20.06
C PHE A 80 -8.19 2.52 -20.67
N MET A 81 -9.35 2.57 -20.01
CA MET A 81 -10.50 3.36 -20.49
C MET A 81 -10.23 4.87 -20.54
N LEU A 82 -9.41 5.38 -19.63
CA LEU A 82 -8.98 6.78 -19.57
C LEU A 82 -7.84 7.11 -20.54
N ASN A 83 -7.41 6.17 -21.40
CA ASN A 83 -6.26 6.33 -22.31
C ASN A 83 -4.95 6.75 -21.59
N GLN A 84 -4.79 6.43 -20.31
CA GLN A 84 -3.55 6.72 -19.59
C GLN A 84 -2.44 5.72 -19.94
N MET A 85 -2.81 4.52 -20.41
CA MET A 85 -1.89 3.43 -20.77
C MET A 85 -1.70 3.34 -22.29
N THR A 86 -1.11 4.38 -22.90
CA THR A 86 -0.77 4.39 -24.34
C THR A 86 0.72 4.13 -24.55
N LEU A 87 1.11 3.71 -25.77
CA LEU A 87 2.52 3.54 -26.12
C LEU A 87 3.35 4.83 -25.92
N VAL A 88 2.71 6.00 -26.07
CA VAL A 88 3.35 7.30 -25.85
C VAL A 88 3.61 7.51 -24.35
N THR A 89 2.61 7.35 -23.50
CA THR A 89 2.78 7.53 -22.04
C THR A 89 3.74 6.50 -21.45
N LEU A 90 3.75 5.26 -21.96
CA LEU A 90 4.73 4.24 -21.56
C LEU A 90 6.16 4.62 -21.93
N LYS A 91 6.39 5.16 -23.15
CA LYS A 91 7.72 5.66 -23.56
C LYS A 91 8.17 6.82 -22.69
N VAL A 92 7.29 7.78 -22.42
CA VAL A 92 7.61 8.91 -21.54
C VAL A 92 7.95 8.43 -20.13
N SER A 93 7.16 7.51 -19.57
CA SER A 93 7.43 6.89 -18.27
C SER A 93 8.79 6.19 -18.23
N LEU A 94 9.20 5.52 -19.30
CA LEU A 94 10.50 4.87 -19.39
C LEU A 94 11.66 5.89 -19.34
N TYR A 95 11.54 7.00 -20.07
CA TYR A 95 12.53 8.08 -20.01
C TYR A 95 12.57 8.75 -18.63
N LEU A 96 11.42 8.93 -18.00
CA LEU A 96 11.32 9.52 -16.66
C LEU A 96 11.77 8.57 -15.54
N MET A 97 11.87 7.27 -15.80
CA MET A 97 12.32 6.29 -14.82
C MET A 97 13.73 6.60 -14.29
N LEU A 98 14.64 7.05 -15.18
CA LEU A 98 16.01 7.37 -14.82
C LEU A 98 16.12 8.59 -13.88
N PRO A 99 15.59 9.79 -14.22
CA PRO A 99 15.61 10.93 -13.30
C PRO A 99 14.80 10.65 -12.02
N ALA A 100 13.71 9.88 -12.09
CA ALA A 100 12.96 9.48 -10.90
C ALA A 100 13.81 8.63 -9.95
N ALA A 101 14.55 7.64 -10.47
CA ALA A 101 15.45 6.83 -9.66
C ALA A 101 16.54 7.69 -9.00
N ILE A 102 17.17 8.60 -9.75
CA ILE A 102 18.19 9.53 -9.22
C ILE A 102 17.59 10.39 -8.10
N ALA A 103 16.40 10.95 -8.30
CA ALA A 103 15.70 11.75 -7.29
C ALA A 103 15.44 10.97 -6.00
N VAL A 104 15.06 9.69 -6.10
CA VAL A 104 14.87 8.82 -4.92
C VAL A 104 16.18 8.64 -4.15
N PHE A 105 17.30 8.37 -4.83
CA PHE A 105 18.60 8.23 -4.16
C PHE A 105 19.05 9.52 -3.48
N ILE A 106 18.81 10.66 -4.12
CA ILE A 106 19.08 11.98 -3.53
C ILE A 106 18.22 12.19 -2.29
N GLY A 107 16.91 11.93 -2.37
CA GLY A 107 15.98 12.05 -1.24
C GLY A 107 16.39 11.17 -0.05
N VAL A 108 16.81 9.93 -0.29
CA VAL A 108 17.35 9.02 0.73
C VAL A 108 18.67 9.54 1.33
N LYS A 109 19.49 10.26 0.56
CA LYS A 109 20.69 10.89 1.11
C LYS A 109 20.34 12.09 1.98
N ILE A 110 19.36 12.89 1.58
CA ILE A 110 18.89 14.07 2.33
C ILE A 110 18.24 13.65 3.66
N ILE A 111 17.36 12.66 3.67
CA ILE A 111 16.67 12.23 4.91
C ILE A 111 17.67 11.76 5.99
N LYS A 112 18.82 11.20 5.59
CA LYS A 112 19.89 10.77 6.50
C LYS A 112 20.66 11.93 7.14
N ILE A 113 20.59 13.12 6.56
CA ILE A 113 21.29 14.31 7.05
C ILE A 113 20.39 15.10 8.03
N ILE A 114 19.07 14.93 7.93
CA ILE A 114 18.11 15.62 8.80
C ILE A 114 18.13 14.97 10.20
N PRO A 115 18.45 15.70 11.28
CA PRO A 115 18.46 15.16 12.62
C PRO A 115 17.03 14.82 13.09
N GLU A 116 16.85 13.61 13.63
CA GLU A 116 15.56 13.07 14.07
C GLU A 116 14.89 13.88 15.20
N LYS A 117 15.62 14.78 15.86
CA LYS A 117 15.14 15.60 17.00
C LYS A 117 14.11 16.68 16.66
N SER A 118 13.73 16.84 15.40
CA SER A 118 12.77 17.86 14.96
C SER A 118 11.34 17.32 14.73
N PHE A 119 11.05 16.09 15.13
CA PHE A 119 9.71 15.48 15.07
C PHE A 119 9.24 14.98 16.43
#